data_AF-A0A7M7Q6J5-F1
#
_entry.id   AF-A0A7M7Q6J5-F1
#
_cell.length_a   1.000
_cell.length_b   1.000
_cell.length_c   1.000
_cell.angle_alpha   90.00
_cell.angle_beta   90.00
_cell.angle_gamma   90.00
#
_symmetry.space_group_name_H-M   'P 1'
#
loop_
_entity.id
_entity.type
_entity.pdbx_description
1 polymer ?
#
loop_
_entity_poly.entity_id
_entity_poly.type
_entity_poly.pdbx_seq_one_letter_code
_entity_poly.pdbx_strand_id
1 'polypeptide(L)'
;MRYKQIATIGAVLIATLVLLAAFMYYFNQGISNCPKGTFPCQNNTKCITHRNMCNNMKDCPGGEDENDCYEIQDYINCKYFNCTLICEKFIGPKIPEIFAKKNILTMTFRTSSLPILKEDFFRDYPNLRNELYLMGNQIQYLEHGVFSNQKYLLWLGLSDNKIEKLTEGHFIGLHSLETLVIENNKIHTLDLRDLRNSASLKVLELSRNLLTLSNLSIPHLPVLRELNLNENQLELITADFFAGLPALEELNLEYNLIQKISPFAFQNLHRLTVLNLMNNRITRIPLGLFNPVQSLSSLYRRLNEDLGF
;
A
#
# COMPACT_ATOMS: atom_id res chain seq x y z
N MET A 1 -53.87 -48.80 -26.92
CA MET A 1 -53.45 -47.73 -27.87
C MET A 1 -52.51 -46.67 -27.25
N ARG A 2 -52.64 -46.31 -25.96
CA ARG A 2 -51.84 -45.23 -25.34
C ARG A 2 -50.32 -45.47 -25.23
N TYR A 3 -49.87 -46.72 -25.08
CA TYR A 3 -48.43 -47.03 -24.89
C TYR A 3 -47.58 -46.80 -26.15
N LYS A 4 -48.14 -47.07 -27.35
CA LYS A 4 -47.44 -46.81 -28.63
C LYS A 4 -47.26 -45.32 -28.90
N GLN A 5 -48.18 -44.47 -28.45
CA GLN A 5 -48.08 -43.01 -28.58
C GLN A 5 -47.01 -42.42 -27.64
N ILE A 6 -46.91 -42.93 -26.41
CA ILE A 6 -45.87 -42.48 -25.45
C ILE A 6 -44.47 -42.87 -25.94
N ALA A 7 -44.32 -44.09 -26.48
CA ALA A 7 -43.05 -44.55 -27.04
C ALA A 7 -42.62 -43.75 -28.28
N THR A 8 -43.57 -43.37 -29.15
CA THR A 8 -43.28 -42.54 -30.34
C THR A 8 -42.95 -41.11 -29.97
N ILE A 9 -43.66 -40.50 -29.01
CA ILE A 9 -43.33 -39.16 -28.50
C ILE A 9 -41.95 -39.15 -27.84
N GLY A 10 -41.64 -40.16 -27.01
CA GLY A 10 -40.32 -40.30 -26.39
C GLY A 10 -39.18 -40.45 -27.41
N ALA A 11 -39.39 -41.27 -28.46
CA ALA A 11 -38.40 -41.44 -29.53
C ALA A 11 -38.16 -40.16 -30.33
N VAL A 12 -39.22 -39.39 -30.63
CA VAL A 12 -39.11 -38.09 -31.33
C VAL A 12 -38.36 -37.08 -30.46
N LEU A 13 -38.64 -37.02 -29.16
CA LEU A 13 -37.98 -36.09 -28.24
C LEU A 13 -36.47 -36.38 -28.13
N ILE A 14 -36.09 -37.66 -28.03
CA ILE A 14 -34.69 -38.08 -28.01
C ILE A 14 -34.01 -37.75 -29.33
N ALA A 15 -34.64 -38.02 -30.47
CA ALA A 15 -34.09 -37.69 -31.78
C ALA A 15 -33.88 -36.18 -31.95
N THR A 16 -34.83 -35.35 -31.49
CA THR A 16 -34.69 -33.88 -31.51
C THR A 16 -33.58 -33.38 -30.60
N LEU A 17 -33.40 -33.97 -29.41
CA LEU A 17 -32.31 -33.61 -28.50
C LEU A 17 -30.94 -34.00 -29.06
N VAL A 18 -30.84 -35.16 -29.71
CA VAL A 18 -29.59 -35.60 -30.37
C VAL A 18 -29.26 -34.72 -31.56
N LEU A 19 -30.25 -34.32 -32.37
CA LEU A 19 -30.06 -33.38 -33.47
C LEU A 19 -29.66 -31.98 -32.97
N LEU A 20 -30.28 -31.48 -31.89
CA LEU A 20 -29.89 -30.21 -31.28
C LEU A 20 -28.49 -30.27 -30.67
N ALA A 21 -28.11 -31.39 -30.04
CA ALA A 21 -26.76 -31.59 -29.52
C ALA A 21 -25.72 -31.67 -30.65
N ALA A 22 -26.04 -32.36 -31.75
CA ALA A 22 -25.19 -32.42 -32.94
C ALA A 22 -25.10 -31.05 -33.63
N PHE A 23 -26.19 -30.28 -33.66
CA PHE A 23 -26.23 -28.92 -34.20
C PHE A 23 -25.43 -27.95 -33.33
N MET A 24 -25.53 -28.04 -32.00
CA MET A 24 -24.70 -27.27 -31.08
C MET A 24 -23.23 -27.69 -31.17
N TYR A 25 -22.93 -28.97 -31.36
CA TYR A 25 -21.56 -29.45 -31.62
C TYR A 25 -21.01 -28.93 -32.94
N TYR A 26 -21.82 -28.91 -34.00
CA TYR A 26 -21.44 -28.42 -35.33
C TYR A 26 -21.27 -26.90 -35.37
N PHE A 27 -22.11 -26.13 -34.68
CA PHE A 27 -21.95 -24.67 -34.56
C PHE A 27 -20.85 -24.25 -33.57
N ASN A 28 -20.41 -25.16 -32.69
CA ASN A 28 -19.23 -24.94 -31.85
C ASN A 28 -17.89 -25.25 -32.57
N GLN A 29 -17.94 -25.66 -33.85
CA GLN A 29 -16.75 -25.83 -34.71
C GLN A 29 -16.40 -24.55 -35.49
N GLY A 30 -16.64 -23.39 -34.87
CA GLY A 30 -16.36 -22.07 -35.43
C GLY A 30 -15.35 -21.24 -34.64
N ILE A 31 -14.54 -21.83 -33.74
CA ILE A 31 -13.52 -21.13 -32.95
C ILE A 31 -12.29 -22.04 -32.74
N SER A 32 -11.22 -21.75 -33.50
CA SER A 32 -9.79 -22.09 -33.29
C SER A 32 -9.40 -23.30 -32.42
N ASN A 33 -8.67 -24.25 -33.02
CA ASN A 33 -8.05 -25.46 -32.42
C ASN A 33 -6.91 -25.21 -31.40
N CYS A 34 -7.00 -24.17 -30.57
CA CYS A 34 -5.94 -23.85 -29.61
C CYS A 34 -6.17 -24.54 -28.25
N PRO A 35 -5.14 -25.16 -27.63
CA PRO A 35 -5.22 -25.68 -26.27
C PRO A 35 -5.70 -24.61 -25.27
N LYS A 36 -6.38 -25.03 -24.20
CA LYS A 36 -6.82 -24.11 -23.14
C LYS A 36 -5.64 -23.28 -22.62
N GLY A 37 -5.81 -21.95 -22.61
CA GLY A 37 -4.77 -21.00 -22.19
C GLY A 37 -3.90 -20.45 -23.33
N THR A 38 -4.24 -20.74 -24.59
CA THR A 38 -3.54 -20.20 -25.77
C THR A 38 -4.51 -19.53 -26.73
N PHE A 39 -4.00 -18.59 -27.53
CA PHE A 39 -4.75 -17.77 -28.47
C PHE A 39 -4.29 -18.05 -29.90
N PRO A 40 -5.21 -18.17 -30.86
CA PRO A 40 -4.85 -18.33 -32.27
C PRO A 40 -4.32 -17.02 -32.86
N CYS A 41 -3.28 -17.11 -33.69
CA CYS A 41 -2.94 -16.08 -34.67
C CYS A 41 -4.07 -15.97 -35.71
N GLN A 42 -4.27 -14.82 -36.39
CA GLN A 42 -5.41 -14.55 -37.28
C GLN A 42 -5.59 -15.59 -38.39
N ASN A 43 -4.50 -16.22 -38.84
CA ASN A 43 -4.54 -17.31 -39.84
C ASN A 43 -4.80 -18.71 -39.24
N ASN A 44 -5.12 -18.82 -37.94
CA ASN A 44 -5.40 -20.06 -37.19
C ASN A 44 -4.32 -21.17 -37.28
N THR A 45 -3.12 -20.86 -37.80
CA THR A 45 -2.03 -21.84 -38.00
C THR A 45 -1.08 -21.97 -36.81
N LYS A 46 -1.12 -21.01 -35.87
CA LYS A 46 -0.24 -20.98 -34.70
C LYS A 46 -1.01 -20.49 -33.49
N CYS A 47 -0.79 -21.14 -32.35
CA CYS A 47 -1.32 -20.72 -31.06
C CYS A 47 -0.19 -20.15 -30.22
N ILE A 48 -0.41 -19.00 -29.61
CA ILE A 48 0.55 -18.31 -28.74
C ILE A 48 -0.02 -18.19 -27.33
N THR A 49 0.86 -18.03 -26.34
CA THR A 49 0.44 -17.77 -24.96
C THR A 49 0.28 -16.27 -24.73
N HIS A 50 -0.38 -15.89 -23.63
CA HIS A 50 -0.47 -14.47 -23.24
C HIS A 50 0.91 -13.80 -23.02
N ARG A 51 1.97 -14.56 -22.72
CA ARG A 51 3.35 -14.01 -22.59
C ARG A 51 3.97 -13.64 -23.95
N ASN A 52 3.37 -14.13 -25.02
CA ASN A 52 3.82 -13.97 -26.40
C ASN A 52 2.99 -12.94 -27.16
N MET A 53 2.15 -12.17 -26.47
CA MET A 53 1.44 -11.02 -27.04
C MET A 53 2.12 -9.74 -26.57
N CYS A 54 2.33 -8.77 -27.47
CA CYS A 54 2.87 -7.44 -27.18
C CYS A 54 4.22 -7.45 -26.44
N ASN A 55 5.11 -8.36 -26.81
CA ASN A 55 6.44 -8.53 -26.21
C ASN A 55 7.58 -7.96 -27.09
N ASN A 56 7.25 -7.22 -28.15
CA ASN A 56 8.16 -6.72 -29.19
C ASN A 56 8.90 -7.82 -29.97
N MET A 57 8.43 -9.07 -29.90
CA MET A 57 8.90 -10.19 -30.72
C MET A 57 7.71 -10.68 -31.54
N LYS A 58 7.90 -10.82 -32.86
CA LYS A 58 6.83 -11.28 -33.75
C LYS A 58 6.64 -12.78 -33.58
N ASP A 59 5.82 -13.16 -32.62
CA ASP A 59 5.47 -14.52 -32.31
C ASP A 59 4.38 -15.05 -33.27
N CYS A 60 3.53 -14.19 -33.85
CA CYS A 60 2.66 -14.57 -34.97
C CYS A 60 3.32 -14.31 -36.34
N PRO A 61 3.04 -15.14 -37.37
CA PRO A 61 3.65 -15.01 -38.70
C PRO A 61 3.43 -13.65 -39.38
N GLY A 62 2.29 -12.99 -39.14
CA GLY A 62 2.01 -11.64 -39.64
C GLY A 62 2.38 -10.51 -38.68
N GLY A 63 2.98 -10.83 -37.52
CA GLY A 63 3.22 -9.88 -36.43
C GLY A 63 1.94 -9.31 -35.84
N GLU A 64 0.79 -9.93 -36.09
CA GLU A 64 -0.51 -9.45 -35.59
C GLU A 64 -0.59 -9.42 -34.05
N ASP A 65 0.22 -10.22 -33.37
CA ASP A 65 0.45 -10.20 -31.92
C ASP A 65 1.02 -8.88 -31.41
N GLU A 66 1.55 -8.03 -32.30
CA GLU A 66 2.13 -6.72 -32.01
C GLU A 66 1.39 -5.55 -32.70
N ASN A 67 0.49 -5.83 -33.64
CA ASN A 67 -0.12 -4.80 -34.50
C ASN A 67 -1.30 -4.06 -33.85
N ASP A 68 -1.94 -4.66 -32.84
CA ASP A 68 -3.13 -4.11 -32.17
C ASP A 68 -3.04 -4.21 -30.64
N CYS A 69 -1.87 -3.87 -30.09
CA CYS A 69 -1.65 -3.76 -28.64
C CYS A 69 -2.50 -2.67 -27.96
N TYR A 70 -3.33 -1.95 -28.72
CA TYR A 70 -4.28 -0.97 -28.23
C TYR A 70 -5.58 -1.63 -27.70
N GLU A 71 -5.96 -2.84 -28.15
CA GLU A 71 -7.15 -3.55 -27.63
C GLU A 71 -6.86 -4.51 -26.45
N ILE A 72 -5.59 -4.73 -26.09
CA ILE A 72 -5.20 -5.39 -24.81
C ILE A 72 -5.08 -4.35 -23.67
N GLN A 73 -5.83 -3.24 -23.74
CA GLN A 73 -5.77 -2.15 -22.77
C GLN A 73 -6.66 -2.36 -21.52
N ASP A 74 -7.60 -3.31 -21.52
CA ASP A 74 -8.61 -3.40 -20.47
C ASP A 74 -8.34 -4.41 -19.34
N TYR A 75 -7.21 -5.13 -19.36
CA TYR A 75 -6.88 -6.06 -18.26
C TYR A 75 -5.87 -5.53 -17.25
N ILE A 76 -5.19 -4.42 -17.55
CA ILE A 76 -4.00 -4.05 -16.77
C ILE A 76 -4.19 -2.74 -16.02
N ASN A 77 -5.14 -1.88 -16.38
CA ASN A 77 -5.49 -0.72 -15.57
C ASN A 77 -4.26 0.16 -15.19
N CYS A 78 -3.13 0.01 -15.89
CA CYS A 78 -1.86 0.64 -15.58
C CYS A 78 -1.28 1.28 -16.84
N LYS A 79 -0.76 2.50 -16.70
CA LYS A 79 -0.14 3.29 -17.76
C LYS A 79 1.25 3.71 -17.32
N TYR A 80 2.21 3.63 -18.24
CA TYR A 80 3.58 4.09 -18.02
C TYR A 80 3.86 5.35 -18.82
N PHE A 81 4.25 6.44 -18.16
CA PHE A 81 4.63 7.69 -18.79
C PHE A 81 5.68 8.41 -17.94
N ASN A 82 6.71 8.96 -18.56
CA ASN A 82 7.77 9.75 -17.91
C ASN A 82 8.33 9.07 -16.63
N CYS A 83 8.80 7.83 -16.76
CA CYS A 83 9.34 7.02 -15.65
C CYS A 83 8.36 6.76 -14.48
N THR A 84 7.07 7.03 -14.68
CA THR A 84 6.01 6.83 -13.69
C THR A 84 5.06 5.74 -14.17
N LEU A 85 4.79 4.76 -13.32
CA LEU A 85 3.76 3.74 -13.55
C LEU A 85 2.52 4.09 -12.71
N ILE A 86 1.40 4.34 -13.36
CA ILE A 86 0.13 4.72 -12.74
C ILE A 86 -0.87 3.60 -12.98
N CYS A 87 -1.32 2.98 -11.90
CA CYS A 87 -2.31 1.91 -11.88
C CYS A 87 -3.60 2.41 -11.22
N GLU A 88 -4.71 2.35 -11.95
CA GLU A 88 -6.05 2.78 -11.51
C GLU A 88 -7.02 1.61 -11.54
N LYS A 89 -7.66 1.27 -10.42
CA LYS A 89 -8.53 0.08 -10.31
C LYS A 89 -7.80 -1.23 -10.58
N PHE A 90 -6.52 -1.31 -10.24
CA PHE A 90 -5.74 -2.54 -10.37
C PHE A 90 -6.19 -3.57 -9.33
N ILE A 91 -6.38 -4.83 -9.76
CA ILE A 91 -6.86 -5.95 -8.90
C ILE A 91 -5.94 -7.18 -9.09
N GLY A 92 -4.80 -7.03 -9.76
CA GLY A 92 -3.90 -8.13 -10.05
C GLY A 92 -3.03 -8.52 -8.84
N PRO A 93 -2.61 -9.79 -8.73
CA PRO A 93 -1.72 -10.24 -7.66
C PRO A 93 -0.28 -9.74 -7.84
N LYS A 94 0.11 -9.31 -9.05
CA LYS A 94 1.45 -8.82 -9.38
C LYS A 94 1.38 -7.85 -10.56
N ILE A 95 2.23 -6.83 -10.55
CA ILE A 95 2.38 -5.88 -11.66
C ILE A 95 2.92 -6.62 -12.89
N PRO A 96 2.33 -6.45 -14.09
CA PRO A 96 2.75 -7.18 -15.29
C PRO A 96 4.22 -7.01 -15.66
N GLU A 97 4.89 -8.11 -16.02
CA GLU A 97 6.33 -8.17 -16.30
C GLU A 97 6.78 -7.26 -17.46
N ILE A 98 5.87 -6.89 -18.35
CA ILE A 98 6.16 -5.93 -19.44
C ILE A 98 6.69 -4.59 -18.91
N PHE A 99 6.27 -4.19 -17.70
CA PHE A 99 6.73 -2.98 -17.05
C PHE A 99 8.08 -3.16 -16.35
N ALA A 100 8.50 -4.38 -16.00
CA ALA A 100 9.77 -4.64 -15.32
C ALA A 100 10.99 -4.24 -16.17
N LYS A 101 10.84 -4.22 -17.51
CA LYS A 101 11.88 -3.73 -18.43
C LYS A 101 11.94 -2.20 -18.54
N LYS A 102 10.99 -1.47 -17.94
CA LYS A 102 10.94 0.01 -17.98
C LYS A 102 11.72 0.60 -16.80
N ASN A 103 12.27 1.79 -17.00
CA ASN A 103 12.92 2.54 -15.92
C ASN A 103 11.87 3.25 -15.06
N ILE A 104 11.28 2.54 -14.11
CA ILE A 104 10.23 3.09 -13.24
C ILE A 104 10.89 3.64 -11.97
N LEU A 105 10.70 4.94 -11.77
CA LEU A 105 11.20 5.68 -10.60
C LEU A 105 10.10 6.00 -9.60
N THR A 106 8.86 6.19 -10.10
CA THR A 106 7.66 6.48 -9.32
C THR A 106 6.56 5.47 -9.65
N MET A 107 5.83 5.02 -8.63
CA MET A 107 4.67 4.15 -8.80
C MET A 107 3.46 4.72 -8.07
N THR A 108 2.29 4.60 -8.69
CA THR A 108 1.04 5.07 -8.12
C THR A 108 -0.04 4.03 -8.32
N PHE A 109 -0.68 3.62 -7.24
CA PHE A 109 -1.89 2.80 -7.24
C PHE A 109 -3.03 3.64 -6.69
N ARG A 110 -4.07 3.87 -7.49
CA ARG A 110 -5.28 4.61 -7.08
C ARG A 110 -6.49 3.73 -7.22
N THR A 111 -7.40 3.80 -6.25
CA THR A 111 -8.70 3.10 -6.31
C THR A 111 -8.57 1.60 -6.61
N SER A 112 -7.40 1.02 -6.30
CA SER A 112 -7.08 -0.38 -6.57
C SER A 112 -7.56 -1.21 -5.38
N SER A 113 -7.94 -2.46 -5.60
CA SER A 113 -8.33 -3.36 -4.51
C SER A 113 -7.17 -4.31 -4.26
N LEU A 114 -6.24 -3.86 -3.40
CA LEU A 114 -5.03 -4.60 -3.06
C LEU A 114 -5.07 -4.99 -1.58
N PRO A 115 -5.98 -5.90 -1.16
CA PRO A 115 -6.13 -6.22 0.25
C PRO A 115 -4.85 -6.79 0.88
N ILE A 116 -4.01 -7.43 0.06
CA ILE A 116 -2.75 -8.04 0.48
C ILE A 116 -1.64 -7.61 -0.48
N LEU A 117 -0.54 -7.07 0.06
CA LEU A 117 0.70 -6.86 -0.67
C LEU A 117 1.71 -7.94 -0.30
N LYS A 118 2.01 -8.81 -1.26
CA LYS A 118 2.94 -9.92 -1.07
C LYS A 118 4.41 -9.49 -1.14
N GLU A 119 5.30 -10.28 -0.55
CA GLU A 119 6.75 -10.00 -0.49
C GLU A 119 7.33 -9.72 -1.89
N ASP A 120 6.87 -10.45 -2.91
CA ASP A 120 7.40 -10.37 -4.27
C ASP A 120 6.76 -9.28 -5.15
N PHE A 121 5.79 -8.51 -4.62
CA PHE A 121 4.99 -7.57 -5.40
C PHE A 121 5.84 -6.48 -6.08
N PHE A 122 6.84 -5.94 -5.37
CA PHE A 122 7.77 -4.93 -5.90
C PHE A 122 9.16 -5.49 -6.26
N ARG A 123 9.34 -6.82 -6.22
CA ARG A 123 10.66 -7.46 -6.37
C ARG A 123 11.37 -7.07 -7.66
N ASP A 124 10.62 -6.99 -8.76
CA ASP A 124 11.13 -6.70 -10.10
C ASP A 124 11.34 -5.19 -10.37
N TYR A 125 11.11 -4.33 -9.37
CA TYR A 125 11.20 -2.88 -9.47
C TYR A 125 12.18 -2.29 -8.44
N PRO A 126 13.48 -2.63 -8.53
CA PRO A 126 14.48 -2.20 -7.54
C PRO A 126 14.89 -0.72 -7.67
N ASN A 127 14.53 -0.07 -8.78
CA ASN A 127 14.94 1.31 -9.10
C ASN A 127 13.94 2.38 -8.69
N LEU A 128 12.92 2.02 -7.87
CA LEU A 128 12.02 3.02 -7.28
C LEU A 128 12.84 3.97 -6.41
N ARG A 129 13.01 5.20 -6.91
CA ARG A 129 13.90 6.23 -6.36
C ARG A 129 13.16 7.45 -5.87
N ASN A 130 11.88 7.57 -6.21
CA ASN A 130 11.07 8.72 -5.85
C ASN A 130 10.00 8.25 -4.87
N GLU A 131 8.75 8.21 -5.34
CA GLU A 131 7.56 8.01 -4.52
C GLU A 131 6.84 6.72 -4.90
N LEU A 132 6.36 6.01 -3.88
CA LEU A 132 5.44 4.89 -4.00
C LEU A 132 4.12 5.26 -3.32
N TYR A 133 3.11 5.56 -4.14
CA TYR A 133 1.77 5.89 -3.68
C TYR A 133 0.89 4.65 -3.66
N LEU A 134 0.53 4.21 -2.45
CA LEU A 134 -0.39 3.10 -2.20
C LEU A 134 -1.64 3.55 -1.42
N MET A 135 -1.94 4.86 -1.44
CA MET A 135 -3.06 5.44 -0.72
C MET A 135 -4.41 4.92 -1.23
N GLY A 136 -5.36 4.66 -0.33
CA GLY A 136 -6.74 4.37 -0.74
C GLY A 136 -6.96 3.04 -1.45
N ASN A 137 -6.07 2.05 -1.23
CA ASN A 137 -6.11 0.76 -1.94
C ASN A 137 -6.69 -0.41 -1.12
N GLN A 138 -7.33 -0.09 0.01
CA GLN A 138 -7.96 -1.05 0.92
C GLN A 138 -7.00 -2.13 1.45
N ILE A 139 -5.70 -1.83 1.50
CA ILE A 139 -4.67 -2.74 1.98
C ILE A 139 -4.96 -3.08 3.44
N GLN A 140 -5.03 -4.37 3.75
CA GLN A 140 -5.23 -4.88 5.11
C GLN A 140 -3.94 -5.49 5.65
N TYR A 141 -3.18 -6.17 4.79
CA TYR A 141 -1.99 -6.90 5.16
C TYR A 141 -0.83 -6.65 4.19
N LEU A 142 0.36 -6.46 4.75
CA LEU A 142 1.62 -6.43 4.03
C LEU A 142 2.40 -7.65 4.49
N GLU A 143 2.92 -8.45 3.56
CA GLU A 143 3.88 -9.49 3.91
C GLU A 143 5.21 -8.84 4.33
N HIS A 144 5.93 -9.49 5.25
CA HIS A 144 7.27 -9.07 5.63
C HIS A 144 8.18 -9.03 4.41
N GLY A 145 9.03 -8.02 4.31
CA GLY A 145 10.00 -7.89 3.22
C GLY A 145 9.43 -7.44 1.88
N VAL A 146 8.15 -7.03 1.78
CA VAL A 146 7.56 -6.48 0.54
C VAL A 146 8.33 -5.31 -0.07
N PHE A 147 9.11 -4.58 0.75
CA PHE A 147 9.96 -3.47 0.32
C PHE A 147 11.47 -3.77 0.30
N SER A 148 11.87 -5.05 0.41
CA SER A 148 13.29 -5.44 0.60
C SER A 148 14.23 -4.97 -0.52
N ASN A 149 13.69 -4.80 -1.73
CA ASN A 149 14.47 -4.36 -2.90
C ASN A 149 14.42 -2.84 -3.13
N GLN A 150 13.63 -2.10 -2.37
CA GLN A 150 13.36 -0.67 -2.56
C GLN A 150 14.39 0.21 -1.84
N LYS A 151 15.68 -0.06 -2.07
CA LYS A 151 16.82 0.57 -1.37
C LYS A 151 16.90 2.08 -1.54
N TYR A 152 16.37 2.58 -2.66
CA TYR A 152 16.46 3.98 -3.04
C TYR A 152 15.14 4.74 -2.89
N LEU A 153 14.07 4.09 -2.41
CA LEU A 153 12.77 4.73 -2.28
C LEU A 153 12.87 5.86 -1.25
N LEU A 154 12.43 7.07 -1.63
CA LEU A 154 12.50 8.26 -0.77
C LEU A 154 11.19 8.49 -0.02
N TRP A 155 10.05 8.15 -0.64
CA TRP A 155 8.74 8.46 -0.10
C TRP A 155 7.79 7.27 -0.25
N LEU A 156 7.15 6.87 0.86
CA LEU A 156 6.19 5.76 0.92
C LEU A 156 4.87 6.23 1.53
N GLY A 157 3.79 6.11 0.77
CA GLY A 157 2.44 6.47 1.18
C GLY A 157 1.52 5.27 1.28
N LEU A 158 1.07 4.97 2.49
CA LEU A 158 0.14 3.90 2.83
C LEU A 158 -1.17 4.44 3.44
N SER A 159 -1.44 5.74 3.30
CA SER A 159 -2.62 6.39 3.89
C SER A 159 -3.95 5.82 3.37
N ASP A 160 -5.03 6.03 4.12
CA ASP A 160 -6.39 5.66 3.71
C ASP A 160 -6.55 4.17 3.34
N ASN A 161 -5.87 3.30 4.09
CA ASN A 161 -5.98 1.86 3.94
C ASN A 161 -6.71 1.26 5.16
N LYS A 162 -6.64 -0.06 5.32
CA LYS A 162 -7.28 -0.81 6.41
C LYS A 162 -6.22 -1.58 7.21
N ILE A 163 -5.00 -1.06 7.26
CA ILE A 163 -3.88 -1.73 7.91
C ILE A 163 -4.09 -1.70 9.43
N GLU A 164 -3.95 -2.85 10.06
CA GLU A 164 -4.17 -3.01 11.50
C GLU A 164 -2.87 -3.17 12.29
N LYS A 165 -1.85 -3.79 11.69
CA LYS A 165 -0.58 -4.11 12.34
C LYS A 165 0.58 -3.95 11.36
N LEU A 166 1.64 -3.30 11.84
CA LEU A 166 2.93 -3.23 11.17
C LEU A 166 4.00 -3.54 12.20
N THR A 167 4.61 -4.71 12.09
CA THR A 167 5.68 -5.17 12.97
C THR A 167 7.06 -4.98 12.34
N GLU A 168 8.12 -5.24 13.11
CA GLU A 168 9.45 -5.57 12.57
C GLU A 168 9.30 -6.60 11.43
N GLY A 169 10.01 -6.39 10.32
CA GLY A 169 9.90 -7.11 9.06
C GLY A 169 9.28 -6.32 7.90
N HIS A 170 8.37 -5.37 8.15
CA HIS A 170 7.62 -4.72 7.06
C HIS A 170 8.38 -3.63 6.32
N PHE A 171 9.37 -3.00 6.95
CA PHE A 171 10.10 -1.86 6.38
C PHE A 171 11.57 -2.16 6.07
N ILE A 172 11.94 -3.45 6.10
CA ILE A 172 13.29 -3.91 5.74
C ILE A 172 13.63 -3.46 4.31
N GLY A 173 14.86 -2.97 4.12
CA GLY A 173 15.41 -2.57 2.83
C GLY A 173 15.22 -1.10 2.47
N LEU A 174 14.38 -0.35 3.19
CA LEU A 174 14.06 1.07 2.93
C LEU A 174 15.17 2.04 3.42
N HIS A 175 16.42 1.84 2.99
CA HIS A 175 17.58 2.56 3.50
C HIS A 175 17.61 4.07 3.20
N SER A 176 16.96 4.49 2.11
CA SER A 176 16.94 5.89 1.67
C SER A 176 15.65 6.63 2.02
N LEU A 177 14.73 5.98 2.74
CA LEU A 177 13.39 6.52 2.99
C LEU A 177 13.46 7.81 3.81
N GLU A 178 12.96 8.90 3.24
CA GLU A 178 12.91 10.22 3.86
C GLU A 178 11.54 10.51 4.49
N THR A 179 10.46 9.95 3.93
CA THR A 179 9.10 10.21 4.37
C THR A 179 8.26 8.94 4.35
N LEU A 180 7.61 8.68 5.48
CA LEU A 180 6.68 7.58 5.66
C LEU A 180 5.32 8.13 6.10
N VAL A 181 4.30 7.91 5.27
CA VAL A 181 2.94 8.40 5.52
C VAL A 181 2.00 7.21 5.67
N ILE A 182 1.42 7.04 6.86
CA ILE A 182 0.52 5.92 7.20
C ILE A 182 -0.76 6.45 7.89
N GLU A 183 -1.12 7.70 7.57
CA GLU A 183 -2.32 8.37 8.08
C GLU A 183 -3.60 7.56 7.79
N ASN A 184 -4.60 7.68 8.67
CA ASN A 184 -5.97 7.21 8.44
C ASN A 184 -6.02 5.71 8.09
N ASN A 185 -5.48 4.90 9.00
CA ASN A 185 -5.56 3.44 8.98
C ASN A 185 -6.23 2.95 10.27
N LYS A 186 -6.06 1.67 10.63
CA LYS A 186 -6.59 1.06 11.86
C LYS A 186 -5.46 0.52 12.74
N ILE A 187 -4.29 1.14 12.67
CA ILE A 187 -3.08 0.58 13.25
C ILE A 187 -3.15 0.66 14.75
N HIS A 188 -3.12 -0.51 15.40
CA HIS A 188 -3.09 -0.69 16.84
C HIS A 188 -1.85 -1.48 17.28
N THR A 189 -0.90 -1.70 16.38
CA THR A 189 0.43 -2.25 16.67
C THR A 189 1.39 -1.74 15.61
N LEU A 190 2.37 -0.93 16.01
CA LEU A 190 3.38 -0.36 15.12
C LEU A 190 4.76 -0.53 15.73
N ASP A 191 5.62 -1.29 15.06
CA ASP A 191 7.01 -1.50 15.44
C ASP A 191 7.92 -1.14 14.26
N LEU A 192 8.65 -0.04 14.41
CA LEU A 192 9.53 0.51 13.39
C LEU A 192 10.99 0.15 13.61
N ARG A 193 11.32 -0.90 14.38
CA ARG A 193 12.70 -1.25 14.73
C ARG A 193 13.62 -1.51 13.52
N ASP A 194 13.09 -1.90 12.36
CA ASP A 194 13.83 -2.00 11.10
C ASP A 194 14.42 -0.67 10.62
N LEU A 195 13.83 0.46 11.01
CA LEU A 195 14.26 1.81 10.64
C LEU A 195 15.24 2.42 11.65
N ARG A 196 15.70 1.64 12.64
CA ARG A 196 16.65 2.10 13.65
C ARG A 196 17.89 2.71 13.01
N ASN A 197 18.28 3.88 13.51
CA ASN A 197 19.42 4.66 13.02
C ASN A 197 19.29 5.06 11.54
N SER A 198 18.07 5.13 11.00
CA SER A 198 17.86 5.67 9.66
C SER A 198 18.51 7.04 9.54
N ALA A 199 19.41 7.18 8.57
CA ALA A 199 20.15 8.41 8.30
C ALA A 199 19.41 9.35 7.34
N SER A 200 18.23 8.95 6.85
CA SER A 200 17.46 9.61 5.81
C SER A 200 16.06 10.02 6.25
N LEU A 201 15.43 9.28 7.18
CA LEU A 201 14.02 9.49 7.56
C LEU A 201 13.83 10.80 8.32
N LYS A 202 13.15 11.75 7.68
CA LYS A 202 12.89 13.11 8.20
C LYS A 202 11.45 13.29 8.68
N VAL A 203 10.50 12.63 8.03
CA VAL A 203 9.05 12.84 8.28
C VAL A 203 8.36 11.51 8.53
N LEU A 204 7.62 11.45 9.64
CA LEU A 204 6.81 10.30 10.03
C LEU A 204 5.38 10.76 10.36
N GLU A 205 4.44 10.42 9.48
CA GLU A 205 3.04 10.80 9.57
C GLU A 205 2.20 9.57 9.94
N LEU A 206 1.73 9.52 11.20
CA LEU A 206 1.04 8.39 11.82
C LEU A 206 -0.35 8.77 12.35
N SER A 207 -0.86 9.94 11.96
CA SER A 207 -2.12 10.45 12.47
C SER A 207 -3.32 9.56 12.14
N ARG A 208 -4.41 9.74 12.89
CA ARG A 208 -5.71 9.11 12.62
C ARG A 208 -5.61 7.58 12.60
N ASN A 209 -4.99 7.03 13.65
CA ASN A 209 -4.82 5.59 13.89
C ASN A 209 -5.30 5.21 15.30
N LEU A 210 -4.99 4.01 15.78
CA LEU A 210 -5.40 3.48 17.08
C LEU A 210 -4.17 3.21 17.97
N LEU A 211 -3.13 4.05 17.85
CA LEU A 211 -1.87 3.87 18.55
C LEU A 211 -1.97 4.29 20.01
N THR A 212 -1.36 3.50 20.88
CA THR A 212 -1.15 3.75 22.31
C THR A 212 0.35 3.69 22.59
N LEU A 213 0.80 4.15 23.76
CA LEU A 213 2.23 4.12 24.09
C LEU A 213 2.78 2.68 24.24
N SER A 214 1.94 1.69 24.53
CA SER A 214 2.37 0.29 24.69
C SER A 214 2.47 -0.49 23.38
N ASN A 215 1.81 -0.02 22.32
CA ASN A 215 1.78 -0.70 21.02
C ASN A 215 2.59 0.01 19.93
N LEU A 216 3.21 1.14 20.27
CA LEU A 216 4.00 1.98 19.39
C LEU A 216 5.48 1.92 19.79
N SER A 217 6.32 1.37 18.92
CA SER A 217 7.78 1.36 19.06
C SER A 217 8.42 2.20 17.97
N ILE A 218 8.92 3.38 18.36
CA ILE A 218 9.73 4.27 17.52
C ILE A 218 11.18 4.11 17.97
N PRO A 219 12.11 3.65 17.11
CA PRO A 219 13.50 3.47 17.49
C PRO A 219 14.25 4.82 17.55
N HIS A 220 15.56 4.77 17.77
CA HIS A 220 16.42 5.94 17.58
C HIS A 220 16.41 6.35 16.10
N LEU A 221 15.97 7.58 15.81
CA LEU A 221 15.90 8.17 14.47
C LEU A 221 16.63 9.53 14.52
N PRO A 222 17.94 9.56 14.26
CA PRO A 222 18.79 10.71 14.57
C PRO A 222 18.51 11.95 13.73
N VAL A 223 17.83 11.81 12.59
CA VAL A 223 17.55 12.91 11.64
C VAL A 223 16.06 13.19 11.46
N LEU A 224 15.18 12.53 12.23
CA LEU A 224 13.74 12.77 12.17
C LEU A 224 13.43 14.20 12.65
N ARG A 225 12.71 14.96 11.84
CA ARG A 225 12.35 16.36 12.09
C ARG A 225 10.87 16.51 12.43
N GLU A 226 10.01 15.73 11.78
CA GLU A 226 8.56 15.86 11.92
C GLU A 226 7.97 14.52 12.36
N LEU A 227 7.24 14.55 13.47
CA LEU A 227 6.47 13.41 13.97
C LEU A 227 5.04 13.85 14.23
N ASN A 228 4.12 13.30 13.43
CA ASN A 228 2.71 13.52 13.64
C ASN A 228 2.03 12.25 14.19
N LEU A 229 1.44 12.41 15.37
CA LEU A 229 0.70 11.39 16.11
C LEU A 229 -0.71 11.88 16.46
N ASN A 230 -1.23 12.92 15.79
CA ASN A 230 -2.56 13.45 16.10
C ASN A 230 -3.67 12.42 15.86
N GLU A 231 -4.80 12.57 16.57
CA GLU A 231 -5.95 11.64 16.44
C GLU A 231 -5.55 10.17 16.65
N ASN A 232 -4.80 9.90 17.72
CA ASN A 232 -4.49 8.56 18.21
C ASN A 232 -5.05 8.35 19.64
N GLN A 233 -4.60 7.31 20.34
CA GLN A 233 -5.11 6.91 21.66
C GLN A 233 -4.02 6.98 22.74
N LEU A 234 -3.08 7.93 22.63
CA LEU A 234 -2.01 8.09 23.62
C LEU A 234 -2.59 8.62 24.95
N GLU A 235 -2.38 7.91 26.05
CA GLU A 235 -2.91 8.29 27.38
C GLU A 235 -1.87 8.92 28.31
N LEU A 236 -0.59 8.63 28.07
CA LEU A 236 0.52 9.14 28.87
C LEU A 236 1.75 9.29 27.98
N ILE A 237 2.68 10.15 28.39
CA ILE A 237 4.00 10.30 27.75
C ILE A 237 5.07 10.03 28.81
N THR A 238 5.89 8.99 28.59
CA THR A 238 7.00 8.62 29.47
C THR A 238 8.27 9.43 29.17
N ALA A 239 9.25 9.39 30.05
CA ALA A 239 10.52 10.10 29.87
C ALA A 239 11.29 9.65 28.61
N ASP A 240 11.21 8.36 28.29
CA ASP A 240 12.04 7.75 27.25
C ASP A 240 11.38 7.70 25.87
N PHE A 241 10.08 8.00 25.78
CA PHE A 241 9.30 7.78 24.56
C PHE A 241 9.86 8.54 23.34
N PHE A 242 10.30 9.78 23.54
CA PHE A 242 10.92 10.59 22.49
C PHE A 242 12.46 10.68 22.61
N ALA A 243 13.07 9.89 23.50
CA ALA A 243 14.51 10.00 23.78
C ALA A 243 15.38 9.70 22.54
N GLY A 244 14.86 8.91 21.60
CA GLY A 244 15.52 8.55 20.35
C GLY A 244 15.47 9.59 19.23
N LEU A 245 14.87 10.77 19.44
CA LEU A 245 14.55 11.74 18.37
C LEU A 245 15.25 13.11 18.58
N PRO A 246 16.59 13.17 18.64
CA PRO A 246 17.31 14.39 19.04
C PRO A 246 17.19 15.56 18.04
N ALA A 247 16.82 15.27 16.78
CA ALA A 247 16.67 16.26 15.73
C ALA A 247 15.22 16.72 15.51
N LEU A 248 14.27 16.30 16.36
CA LEU A 248 12.86 16.60 16.17
C LEU A 248 12.61 18.11 16.30
N GLU A 249 11.95 18.67 15.30
CA GLU A 249 11.60 20.09 15.16
C GLU A 249 10.10 20.27 15.41
N GLU A 250 9.26 19.38 14.88
CA GLU A 250 7.80 19.46 15.00
C GLU A 250 7.22 18.18 15.58
N LEU A 251 6.41 18.34 16.64
CA LEU A 251 5.70 17.25 17.30
C LEU A 251 4.22 17.59 17.47
N ASN A 252 3.38 16.81 16.78
CA ASN A 252 1.93 16.94 16.89
C ASN A 252 1.32 15.76 17.65
N LEU A 253 0.72 16.04 18.80
CA LEU A 253 0.04 15.09 19.68
C LEU A 253 -1.43 15.48 19.88
N GLU A 254 -1.98 16.33 19.02
CA GLU A 254 -3.34 16.81 19.13
C GLU A 254 -4.37 15.68 19.10
N TYR A 255 -5.54 15.85 19.72
CA TYR A 255 -6.63 14.87 19.68
C TYR A 255 -6.21 13.47 20.14
N ASN A 256 -5.40 13.41 21.19
CA ASN A 256 -5.10 12.18 21.92
C ASN A 256 -5.82 12.17 23.28
N LEU A 257 -5.52 11.18 24.12
CA LEU A 257 -6.11 11.00 25.43
C LEU A 257 -5.13 11.31 26.56
N ILE A 258 -4.10 12.14 26.29
CA ILE A 258 -2.95 12.30 27.19
C ILE A 258 -3.42 12.96 28.49
N GLN A 259 -3.24 12.27 29.61
CA GLN A 259 -3.59 12.76 30.95
C GLN A 259 -2.36 13.19 31.75
N LYS A 260 -1.24 12.50 31.55
CA LYS A 260 0.00 12.68 32.30
C LYS A 260 1.19 12.74 31.35
N ILE A 261 2.07 13.70 31.58
CA ILE A 261 3.34 13.84 30.88
C ILE A 261 4.44 13.76 31.93
N SER A 262 5.46 12.94 31.68
CA SER A 262 6.65 12.88 32.53
C SER A 262 7.38 14.24 32.54
N PRO A 263 7.92 14.71 33.67
CA PRO A 263 8.75 15.93 33.71
C PRO A 263 9.95 15.90 32.74
N PHE A 264 10.41 14.70 32.37
CA PHE A 264 11.55 14.47 31.49
C PHE A 264 11.16 14.07 30.06
N ALA A 265 9.87 14.10 29.70
CA ALA A 265 9.37 13.63 28.40
C ALA A 265 10.04 14.30 27.19
N PHE A 266 10.48 15.55 27.32
CA PHE A 266 11.07 16.34 26.24
C PHE A 266 12.56 16.64 26.45
N GLN A 267 13.23 15.93 27.38
CA GLN A 267 14.60 16.26 27.79
C GLN A 267 15.63 16.25 26.66
N ASN A 268 15.41 15.43 25.61
CA ASN A 268 16.33 15.27 24.48
C ASN A 268 15.90 16.04 23.23
N LEU A 269 14.77 16.75 23.26
CA LEU A 269 14.18 17.41 22.09
C LEU A 269 14.69 18.84 21.90
N HIS A 270 16.01 19.03 21.93
CA HIS A 270 16.63 20.37 21.95
C HIS A 270 16.32 21.25 20.72
N ARG A 271 15.91 20.62 19.61
CA ARG A 271 15.54 21.30 18.36
C ARG A 271 14.05 21.57 18.20
N LEU A 272 13.22 21.15 19.16
CA LEU A 272 11.78 21.26 19.03
C LEU A 272 11.35 22.73 18.99
N THR A 273 10.72 23.12 17.89
CA THR A 273 10.21 24.47 17.63
C THR A 273 8.68 24.52 17.72
N VAL A 274 8.00 23.44 17.33
CA VAL A 274 6.54 23.33 17.33
C VAL A 274 6.08 22.15 18.16
N LEU A 275 5.24 22.41 19.16
CA LEU A 275 4.58 21.38 19.98
C LEU A 275 3.08 21.63 20.04
N ASN A 276 2.30 20.66 19.55
CA ASN A 276 0.86 20.69 19.65
C ASN A 276 0.35 19.62 20.64
N LEU A 277 -0.27 20.08 21.73
CA LEU A 277 -0.90 19.28 22.78
C LEU A 277 -2.41 19.57 22.88
N MET A 278 -2.99 20.25 21.89
CA MET A 278 -4.41 20.62 21.89
C MET A 278 -5.30 19.38 22.00
N ASN A 279 -6.52 19.57 22.51
CA ASN A 279 -7.56 18.55 22.54
C ASN A 279 -7.12 17.21 23.18
N ASN A 280 -6.33 17.30 24.25
CA ASN A 280 -5.96 16.19 25.14
C ASN A 280 -6.71 16.27 26.48
N ARG A 281 -6.42 15.34 27.40
CA ARG A 281 -7.01 15.27 28.75
C ARG A 281 -6.03 15.69 29.85
N ILE A 282 -5.09 16.58 29.50
CA ILE A 282 -4.01 16.97 30.39
C ILE A 282 -4.61 17.74 31.56
N THR A 283 -4.41 17.20 32.77
CA THR A 283 -4.90 17.83 34.00
C THR A 283 -3.87 18.75 34.60
N ARG A 284 -2.56 18.41 34.53
CA ARG A 284 -1.46 19.18 35.12
C ARG A 284 -0.23 19.12 34.24
N ILE A 285 0.53 20.21 34.26
CA ILE A 285 1.82 20.32 33.57
C ILE A 285 2.93 20.27 34.61
N PRO A 286 3.85 19.30 34.54
CA PRO A 286 4.99 19.27 35.44
C PRO A 286 5.83 20.54 35.38
N LEU A 287 6.31 20.98 36.55
CA LEU A 287 7.28 22.08 36.64
C LEU A 287 8.53 21.73 35.84
N GLY A 288 8.99 22.68 35.03
CA GLY A 288 10.20 22.52 34.23
C GLY A 288 10.06 21.61 33.00
N LEU A 289 8.86 21.13 32.66
CA LEU A 289 8.63 20.28 31.48
C LEU A 289 9.22 20.88 30.19
N PHE A 290 9.17 22.21 30.05
CA PHE A 290 9.63 22.92 28.86
C PHE A 290 11.04 23.50 28.96
N ASN A 291 11.73 23.34 30.10
CA ASN A 291 13.10 23.85 30.28
C ASN A 291 14.11 23.29 29.25
N PRO A 292 14.03 22.00 28.83
CA PRO A 292 14.97 21.44 27.85
C PRO A 292 14.70 21.87 26.40
N VAL A 293 13.48 22.30 26.07
CA VAL A 293 13.03 22.66 24.71
C VAL A 293 13.11 24.18 24.49
N GLN A 294 14.31 24.74 24.64
CA GLN A 294 14.54 26.19 24.58
C GLN A 294 14.28 26.80 23.19
N SER A 295 14.28 25.96 22.15
CA SER A 295 14.01 26.34 20.76
C SER A 295 12.51 26.50 20.46
N LEU A 296 11.62 26.20 21.43
CA LEU A 296 10.18 26.16 21.22
C LEU A 296 9.63 27.56 20.91
N SER A 297 9.12 27.74 19.70
CA SER A 297 8.52 29.00 19.24
C SER A 297 7.00 28.97 19.26
N SER A 298 6.40 27.78 19.08
CA SER A 298 4.95 27.60 19.01
C SER A 298 4.51 26.46 19.92
N LEU A 299 3.72 26.79 20.95
CA LEU A 299 3.10 25.83 21.86
C LEU A 299 1.58 25.96 21.79
N TYR A 300 0.92 24.97 21.19
CA TYR A 300 -0.53 24.90 21.13
C TYR A 300 -1.05 24.02 22.27
N ARG A 301 -1.80 24.61 23.20
CA ARG A 301 -2.44 23.92 24.32
C ARG A 301 -3.78 24.54 24.66
N ARG A 302 -4.78 23.69 24.91
CA ARG A 302 -6.06 24.16 25.45
C ARG A 302 -5.93 24.13 26.96
N LEU A 303 -6.01 25.31 27.59
CA LEU A 303 -6.22 25.38 29.03
C LEU A 303 -7.65 24.89 29.27
N ASN A 304 -7.79 23.69 29.84
CA ASN A 304 -8.98 23.43 30.62
C ASN A 304 -8.92 24.42 31.80
N GLU A 305 -9.97 25.19 31.98
CA GLU A 305 -10.07 26.25 32.99
C GLU A 305 -9.56 25.76 34.36
N ASP A 306 -8.88 26.68 35.07
CA ASP A 306 -8.26 26.53 36.40
C ASP A 306 -7.06 25.58 36.55
N LEU A 307 -5.85 26.13 36.33
CA LEU A 307 -4.73 25.85 37.22
C LEU A 307 -3.88 27.11 37.39
N GLY A 308 -3.97 27.68 38.61
CA GLY A 308 -3.10 28.75 39.08
C GLY A 308 -1.63 28.37 39.06
N PHE A 309 -0.83 29.40 38.80
CA PHE A 309 0.62 29.45 38.56
C PHE A 309 1.49 28.56 39.44
#